data_AF-A0A1G2QCY2-F1
#
_entry.id   AF-A0A1G2QCY2-F1
#
_cell.length_a   1.000
_cell.length_b   1.000
_cell.length_c   1.000
_cell.angle_alpha   90.00
_cell.angle_beta   90.00
_cell.angle_gamma   90.00
#
_symmetry.space_group_name_H-M   'P 1'
#
loop_
_entity.id
_entity.type
_entity.pdbx_description
1 polymer ?
#
loop_
_entity_poly.entity_id
_entity_poly.type
_entity_poly.pdbx_seq_one_letter_code
_entity_poly.pdbx_strand_id
1 'polypeptide(L)'
;MKFDNEGQRISQKTGASAKLYISPNYDLTGSVIDKHIYAGDQLVATLRTQNGTTSSYYTHSDHLSGTSLVTDQNSVITELIDYYPYGDIRLDQKTSTYNESKKYIGQEYDEATGLSYMNARYQNGKTSRFLSQDPVFWEIGNEGEIKQKTGLGLQELLADPQQFNSYSYARNNPITYKDPTGNLTWGALLNHPIGSIQSATNWGLFSLGGNIMNKPFAASLLRHSASLNPSAELNIDSGNQKQYGNPVDQVMQTDQYKNYIKDTIQRAESGKMKNSTHFEFENRSDLYYALHGANIESQITQENGEWVVNSTVSDKYDFNKPNPQTEKGRVIKIPASNAYKAQSKGILSNYNVKIKISDRIKK
;
A
#
# COMPACT_ATOMS: atom_id res chain seq x y z
N MET A 1 -21.99 26.64 6.05
CA MET A 1 -20.55 26.31 5.93
C MET A 1 -19.92 27.30 4.97
N LYS A 2 -18.60 27.48 5.00
CA LYS A 2 -17.85 28.25 4.00
C LYS A 2 -16.70 27.41 3.45
N PHE A 3 -16.37 27.64 2.19
CA PHE A 3 -15.34 26.93 1.44
C PHE A 3 -14.38 27.94 0.79
N ASP A 4 -13.15 27.52 0.53
CA ASP A 4 -12.22 28.29 -0.28
C ASP A 4 -12.46 28.08 -1.80
N ASN A 5 -11.60 28.68 -2.62
CA ASN A 5 -11.63 28.57 -4.07
C ASN A 5 -11.26 27.17 -4.60
N GLU A 6 -10.64 26.33 -3.77
CA GLU A 6 -10.29 24.94 -4.09
C GLU A 6 -11.39 23.96 -3.62
N GLY A 7 -12.48 24.48 -3.03
CA GLY A 7 -13.61 23.69 -2.55
C GLY A 7 -13.35 23.03 -1.19
N GLN A 8 -12.26 23.37 -0.50
CA GLN A 8 -12.00 22.86 0.84
C GLN A 8 -12.79 23.64 1.88
N ARG A 9 -13.33 22.93 2.86
CA ARG A 9 -14.11 23.53 3.93
C ARG A 9 -13.21 24.33 4.87
N ILE A 10 -13.49 25.62 5.00
CA ILE A 10 -12.74 26.56 5.88
C ILE A 10 -13.53 26.93 7.14
N SER A 11 -14.87 26.78 7.13
CA SER A 11 -15.64 26.93 8.37
C SER A 11 -16.98 26.21 8.37
N GLN A 12 -17.38 25.78 9.56
CA GLN A 12 -18.70 25.24 9.87
C GLN A 12 -19.29 26.02 11.04
N LYS A 13 -20.56 26.41 10.93
CA LYS A 13 -21.27 27.12 11.99
C LYS A 13 -22.45 26.27 12.44
N THR A 14 -22.54 26.02 13.73
CA THR A 14 -23.62 25.27 14.38
C THR A 14 -24.18 26.13 15.51
N GLY A 15 -25.37 26.68 15.31
CA GLY A 15 -25.95 27.67 16.22
C GLY A 15 -25.06 28.91 16.36
N ALA A 16 -24.66 29.24 17.59
CA ALA A 16 -23.77 30.37 17.88
C ALA A 16 -22.28 30.05 17.72
N SER A 17 -21.91 28.77 17.70
CA SER A 17 -20.51 28.31 17.63
C SER A 17 -20.05 28.13 16.18
N ALA A 18 -18.80 28.51 15.91
CA ALA A 18 -18.17 28.27 14.62
C ALA A 18 -16.83 27.55 14.82
N LYS A 19 -16.62 26.48 14.04
CA LYS A 19 -15.34 25.81 13.87
C LYS A 19 -14.68 26.33 12.59
N LEU A 20 -13.45 26.80 12.71
CA LEU A 20 -12.60 27.26 11.61
C LEU A 20 -11.56 26.18 11.33
N TYR A 21 -11.45 25.78 10.06
CA TYR A 21 -10.46 24.85 9.57
C TYR A 21 -9.35 25.68 8.90
N ILE A 22 -8.30 25.99 9.65
CA ILE A 22 -7.23 26.89 9.18
C ILE A 22 -6.29 26.12 8.25
N SER A 23 -5.99 24.87 8.60
CA SER A 23 -5.20 23.94 7.79
C SER A 23 -5.58 22.51 8.15
N PRO A 24 -5.15 21.48 7.39
CA PRO A 24 -5.39 20.08 7.75
C PRO A 24 -4.91 19.70 9.17
N ASN A 25 -3.95 20.45 9.69
CA ASN A 25 -3.31 20.21 10.99
C ASN A 25 -3.83 21.12 12.11
N TYR A 26 -4.76 22.03 11.83
CA TYR A 26 -5.07 23.09 12.76
C TYR A 26 -6.51 23.60 12.64
N ASP A 27 -7.27 23.40 13.71
CA ASP A 27 -8.66 23.81 13.84
C ASP A 27 -8.84 24.77 15.03
N LEU A 28 -9.77 25.72 14.90
CA LEU A 28 -10.10 26.71 15.93
C LEU A 28 -11.60 26.73 16.19
N THR A 29 -12.01 26.50 17.43
CA THR A 29 -13.41 26.61 17.88
C THR A 29 -13.51 27.54 19.08
N GLY A 30 -13.94 28.78 18.85
CA GLY A 30 -13.89 29.82 19.89
C GLY A 30 -12.44 30.11 20.31
N SER A 31 -12.10 29.81 21.57
CA SER A 31 -10.72 29.89 22.10
C SER A 31 -10.01 28.54 22.16
N VAL A 32 -10.66 27.45 21.74
CA VAL A 32 -10.09 26.10 21.72
C VAL A 32 -9.34 25.89 20.42
N ILE A 33 -8.07 25.54 20.53
CA ILE A 33 -7.20 25.20 19.41
C ILE A 33 -6.95 23.70 19.42
N ASP A 34 -7.17 23.04 18.29
CA ASP A 34 -6.77 21.66 18.08
C ASP A 34 -5.66 21.61 17.01
N LYS A 35 -4.49 21.12 17.40
CA LYS A 35 -3.38 20.85 16.48
C LYS A 35 -3.26 19.35 16.26
N HIS A 36 -3.59 18.92 15.05
CA HIS A 36 -3.51 17.52 14.64
C HIS A 36 -2.10 17.17 14.17
N ILE A 37 -1.63 15.99 14.58
CA ILE A 37 -0.33 15.43 14.25
C ILE A 37 -0.58 14.13 13.49
N TYR A 38 -0.09 14.09 12.26
CA TYR A 38 -0.22 12.94 11.38
C TYR A 38 1.12 12.24 11.17
N ALA A 39 1.08 10.92 11.11
CA ALA A 39 2.19 10.09 10.66
C ALA A 39 1.81 9.54 9.28
N GLY A 40 2.07 10.33 8.23
CA GLY A 40 1.55 10.03 6.90
C GLY A 40 0.13 10.52 6.73
N ASP A 41 -0.79 9.65 6.33
CA ASP A 41 -2.24 9.91 6.28
C ASP A 41 -2.97 9.57 7.60
N GLN A 42 -2.29 8.92 8.55
CA GLN A 42 -2.87 8.50 9.82
C GLN A 42 -2.75 9.58 10.89
N LEU A 43 -3.87 9.94 11.54
CA LEU A 43 -3.88 10.79 12.73
C LEU A 43 -3.29 10.00 13.91
N VAL A 44 -2.23 10.53 14.53
CA VAL A 44 -1.57 9.88 15.67
C VAL A 44 -1.77 10.63 16.98
N ALA A 45 -1.95 11.95 16.92
CA ALA A 45 -2.23 12.73 18.11
C ALA A 45 -2.92 14.05 17.78
N THR A 46 -3.64 14.59 18.75
CA THR A 46 -4.18 15.95 18.74
C THR A 46 -3.71 16.66 20.01
N LEU A 47 -3.06 17.81 19.84
CA LEU A 47 -2.75 18.72 20.94
C LEU A 47 -3.89 19.73 21.05
N ARG A 48 -4.66 19.67 22.13
CA ARG A 48 -5.75 20.60 22.39
C ARG A 48 -5.28 21.67 23.36
N THR A 49 -5.34 22.93 22.96
CA THR A 49 -5.10 24.08 23.82
C THR A 49 -6.42 24.77 24.15
N GLN A 50 -6.76 24.86 25.43
CA GLN A 50 -7.95 25.56 25.92
C GLN A 50 -7.59 26.35 27.17
N ASN A 51 -8.01 27.62 27.23
CA ASN A 51 -7.73 28.53 28.35
C ASN A 51 -6.24 28.63 28.73
N GLY A 52 -5.34 28.51 27.75
CA GLY A 52 -3.89 28.56 27.95
C GLY A 52 -3.24 27.26 28.43
N THR A 53 -4.02 26.21 28.71
CA THR A 53 -3.52 24.87 29.03
C THR A 53 -3.53 23.99 27.79
N THR A 54 -2.46 23.23 27.56
CA THR A 54 -2.36 22.27 26.44
C THR A 54 -2.37 20.84 26.96
N SER A 55 -3.27 20.03 26.42
CA SER A 55 -3.42 18.60 26.72
C SER A 55 -3.14 17.79 25.45
N SER A 56 -2.55 16.61 25.61
CA SER A 56 -2.23 15.71 24.50
C SER A 56 -3.18 14.52 24.48
N TYR A 57 -3.75 14.25 23.31
CA TYR A 57 -4.60 13.09 23.04
C TYR A 57 -3.95 12.26 21.94
N TYR A 58 -3.87 10.94 22.12
CA TYR A 58 -3.24 10.01 21.21
C TYR A 58 -4.30 9.13 20.57
N THR A 59 -4.32 9.12 19.25
CA THR A 59 -5.32 8.41 18.46
C THR A 59 -4.78 7.05 18.04
N HIS A 60 -5.53 6.00 18.35
CA HIS A 60 -5.29 4.65 17.91
C HIS A 60 -6.31 4.31 16.83
N SER A 61 -5.82 4.14 15.61
CA SER A 61 -6.67 3.98 14.43
C SER A 61 -6.96 2.52 14.10
N ASP A 62 -8.08 2.28 13.41
CA ASP A 62 -8.40 1.02 12.76
C ASP A 62 -7.61 0.81 11.45
N HIS A 63 -7.89 -0.29 10.74
CA HIS A 63 -7.21 -0.63 9.49
C HIS A 63 -7.51 0.31 8.31
N LEU A 64 -8.56 1.14 8.40
CA LEU A 64 -8.88 2.19 7.43
C LEU A 64 -8.39 3.57 7.88
N SER A 65 -7.63 3.62 8.98
CA SER A 65 -7.15 4.86 9.61
C SER A 65 -8.25 5.67 10.32
N GLY A 66 -9.43 5.08 10.56
CA GLY A 66 -10.48 5.69 11.38
C GLY A 66 -10.13 5.65 12.87
N THR A 67 -10.55 6.65 13.64
CA THR A 67 -10.30 6.69 15.08
C THR A 67 -11.10 5.60 15.79
N SER A 68 -10.43 4.66 16.47
CA SER A 68 -11.10 3.61 17.26
C SER A 68 -10.95 3.82 18.76
N LEU A 69 -9.78 4.28 19.21
CA LEU A 69 -9.52 4.53 20.62
C LEU A 69 -8.71 5.81 20.76
N VAL A 70 -8.99 6.61 21.78
CA VAL A 70 -8.21 7.79 22.13
C VAL A 70 -7.76 7.68 23.58
N THR A 71 -6.48 7.95 23.83
CA THR A 71 -5.89 7.99 25.17
C THR A 71 -5.29 9.35 25.48
N ASP A 72 -5.29 9.77 26.73
CA ASP A 72 -4.58 10.98 27.18
C ASP A 72 -3.07 10.73 27.42
N GLN A 73 -2.37 11.78 27.84
CA GLN A 73 -0.97 11.76 28.26
C GLN A 73 -0.64 10.84 29.44
N ASN A 74 -1.64 10.38 30.20
CA ASN A 74 -1.48 9.43 31.29
C ASN A 74 -1.86 8.01 30.87
N SER A 75 -2.07 7.77 29.56
CA SER A 75 -2.54 6.49 29.00
C SER A 75 -3.94 6.08 29.47
N VAL A 76 -4.75 7.04 29.91
CA VAL A 76 -6.16 6.81 30.25
C VAL A 76 -6.99 6.90 28.98
N ILE A 77 -7.88 5.92 28.77
CA ILE A 77 -8.83 5.93 27.66
C ILE A 77 -9.80 7.10 27.85
N THR A 78 -9.81 8.04 26.91
CA THR A 78 -10.69 9.22 26.89
C THR A 78 -11.92 9.02 26.02
N GLU A 79 -11.78 8.22 24.96
CA GLU A 79 -12.84 7.94 24.00
C GLU A 79 -12.62 6.55 23.37
N LEU A 80 -13.69 5.79 23.19
CA LEU A 80 -13.74 4.51 22.48
C LEU A 80 -14.86 4.60 21.43
N ILE A 81 -14.50 4.39 20.17
CA ILE A 81 -15.39 4.53 19.01
C ILE A 81 -15.34 3.26 18.17
N ASP A 82 -16.51 2.77 17.77
CA ASP A 82 -16.65 1.73 16.75
C ASP A 82 -17.63 2.16 15.67
N TYR A 83 -17.42 1.64 14.46
CA TYR A 83 -18.25 1.95 13.30
C TYR A 83 -18.93 0.70 12.75
N TYR A 84 -20.12 0.89 12.18
CA TYR A 84 -20.63 -0.01 11.15
C TYR A 84 -19.77 0.09 9.87
N PRO A 85 -19.83 -0.90 8.96
CA PRO A 85 -18.95 -0.93 7.79
C PRO A 85 -18.91 0.37 6.98
N TYR A 86 -20.04 1.06 6.83
CA TYR A 86 -20.15 2.31 6.08
C TYR A 86 -19.84 3.57 6.90
N GLY A 87 -19.31 3.44 8.11
CA GLY A 87 -18.89 4.59 8.93
C GLY A 87 -19.96 5.21 9.82
N ASP A 88 -21.17 4.62 9.90
CA ASP A 88 -22.11 5.01 10.95
C ASP A 88 -21.55 4.60 12.31
N ILE A 89 -21.72 5.46 13.31
CA ILE A 89 -21.16 5.22 14.65
C ILE A 89 -22.01 4.14 15.33
N ARG A 90 -21.38 3.00 15.60
CA ARG A 90 -21.97 1.88 16.36
C ARG A 90 -21.83 2.11 17.86
N LEU A 91 -20.68 2.61 18.27
CA LEU A 91 -20.32 2.90 19.66
C LEU A 91 -19.54 4.20 19.69
N ASP A 92 -19.85 5.07 20.63
CA ASP A 92 -19.04 6.25 20.96
C ASP A 92 -19.16 6.53 22.45
N GLN A 93 -18.19 6.00 23.21
CA GLN A 93 -18.10 6.12 24.66
C GLN A 93 -17.00 7.08 25.05
N LYS A 94 -17.35 8.13 25.80
CA LYS A 94 -16.41 9.14 26.28
C LYS A 94 -16.32 9.11 27.80
N THR A 95 -15.11 9.19 28.32
CA THR A 95 -14.82 9.31 29.77
C THR A 95 -14.32 10.72 30.13
N SER A 96 -14.15 11.58 29.14
CA SER A 96 -13.71 12.97 29.30
C SER A 96 -14.56 13.92 28.44
N THR A 97 -14.31 15.22 28.55
CA THR A 97 -14.93 16.24 27.69
C THR A 97 -14.26 16.35 26.31
N TYR A 98 -13.16 15.65 26.09
CA TYR A 98 -12.54 15.55 24.77
C TYR A 98 -13.43 14.72 23.83
N ASN A 99 -13.46 15.15 22.57
CA ASN A 99 -14.19 14.50 21.51
C ASN A 99 -13.36 14.65 20.23
N GLU A 100 -12.91 13.53 19.69
CA GLU A 100 -12.18 13.51 18.43
C GLU A 100 -13.13 13.80 17.27
N SER A 101 -12.79 14.82 16.49
CA SER A 101 -13.56 15.24 15.33
C SER A 101 -13.22 14.43 14.06
N LYS A 102 -12.01 13.88 13.98
CA LYS A 102 -11.57 13.01 12.89
C LYS A 102 -11.94 11.56 13.22
N LYS A 103 -13.12 11.12 12.78
CA LYS A 103 -13.67 9.80 13.13
C LYS A 103 -13.42 8.78 12.01
N TYR A 104 -14.47 8.33 11.33
CA TYR A 104 -14.39 7.30 10.30
C TYR A 104 -13.38 7.68 9.20
N ILE A 105 -12.47 6.76 8.88
CA ILE A 105 -11.35 6.92 7.92
C ILE A 105 -10.46 8.16 8.16
N GLY A 106 -10.48 8.74 9.36
CA GLY A 106 -9.73 9.94 9.73
C GLY A 106 -10.35 11.24 9.19
N GLN A 107 -11.56 11.18 8.66
CA GLN A 107 -12.27 12.34 8.10
C GLN A 107 -13.13 13.03 9.15
N GLU A 108 -13.46 14.29 8.91
CA GLU A 108 -14.28 15.02 9.87
C GLU A 108 -15.70 14.46 9.95
N TYR A 109 -16.16 14.18 11.16
CA TYR A 109 -17.54 13.87 11.46
C TYR A 109 -18.32 15.08 12.00
N ASP A 110 -19.38 15.45 11.30
CA ASP A 110 -20.26 16.55 11.65
C ASP A 110 -21.41 16.04 12.55
N GLU A 111 -21.20 16.04 13.88
CA GLU A 111 -22.15 15.51 14.86
C GLU A 111 -23.57 16.08 14.74
N ALA A 112 -23.69 17.37 14.41
CA ALA A 112 -25.00 18.03 14.26
C ALA A 112 -25.86 17.43 13.15
N THR A 113 -25.23 16.81 12.14
CA THR A 113 -25.91 16.22 10.99
C THR A 113 -25.80 14.69 10.94
N GLY A 114 -24.84 14.12 11.68
CA GLY A 114 -24.50 12.71 11.60
C GLY A 114 -23.85 12.31 10.28
N LEU A 115 -23.12 13.23 9.63
CA LEU A 115 -22.50 13.04 8.32
C LEU A 115 -20.99 13.15 8.41
N SER A 116 -20.29 12.38 7.57
CA SER A 116 -18.84 12.47 7.41
C SER A 116 -18.51 13.39 6.23
N TYR A 117 -17.69 14.41 6.46
CA TYR A 117 -17.17 15.29 5.42
C TYR A 117 -15.98 14.61 4.73
N MET A 118 -16.21 14.09 3.52
CA MET A 118 -15.21 13.40 2.71
C MET A 118 -14.58 14.33 1.69
N ASN A 119 -14.27 15.57 2.06
CA ASN A 119 -13.76 16.61 1.16
C ASN A 119 -14.77 17.00 0.06
N ALA A 120 -14.74 16.35 -1.11
CA ALA A 120 -15.63 16.73 -2.22
C ALA A 120 -17.12 16.49 -1.93
N ARG A 121 -17.46 15.57 -1.02
CA ARG A 121 -18.85 15.18 -0.72
C ARG A 121 -19.08 14.88 0.75
N TYR A 122 -20.35 14.88 1.12
CA TYR A 122 -20.83 14.38 2.40
C TYR A 122 -21.31 12.94 2.27
N GLN A 123 -20.81 12.07 3.16
CA GLN A 123 -21.20 10.67 3.24
C GLN A 123 -22.12 10.46 4.44
N ASN A 124 -23.17 9.66 4.22
CA ASN A 124 -24.10 9.25 5.27
C ASN A 124 -23.89 7.76 5.56
N GLY A 125 -23.34 7.46 6.73
CA GLY A 125 -23.10 6.08 7.17
C GLY A 125 -24.38 5.26 7.30
N LYS A 126 -25.50 5.87 7.73
CA LYS A 126 -26.79 5.18 7.92
C LYS A 126 -27.39 4.72 6.61
N THR A 127 -27.35 5.57 5.59
CA THR A 127 -27.85 5.23 4.23
C THR A 127 -26.77 4.62 3.34
N SER A 128 -25.54 4.49 3.84
CA SER A 128 -24.40 3.85 3.15
C SER A 128 -24.01 4.51 1.82
N ARG A 129 -24.28 5.81 1.64
CA ARG A 129 -24.14 6.53 0.36
C ARG A 129 -23.71 7.98 0.55
N PHE A 130 -23.21 8.58 -0.53
CA PHE A 130 -23.03 10.03 -0.60
C PHE A 130 -24.37 10.76 -0.75
N LEU A 131 -24.45 11.98 -0.23
CA LEU A 131 -25.63 12.83 -0.36
C LEU A 131 -25.75 13.52 -1.71
N SER A 132 -24.63 13.69 -2.41
CA SER A 132 -24.56 14.35 -3.72
C SER A 132 -23.97 13.42 -4.77
N GLN A 133 -24.28 13.73 -6.03
CA GLN A 133 -23.66 13.09 -7.18
C GLN A 133 -22.14 13.34 -7.14
N ASP A 134 -21.36 12.33 -7.53
CA ASP A 134 -19.92 12.44 -7.71
C ASP A 134 -19.57 13.54 -8.74
N PRO A 135 -18.76 14.54 -8.37
CA PRO A 135 -18.35 15.61 -9.29
C PRO A 135 -17.64 15.11 -10.55
N VAL A 136 -17.03 13.93 -10.53
CA VAL A 136 -16.39 13.35 -11.73
C VAL A 136 -17.38 13.18 -12.88
N PHE A 137 -18.66 12.93 -12.59
CA PHE A 137 -19.68 12.74 -13.62
C PHE A 137 -20.03 14.04 -14.34
N TRP A 138 -19.79 15.20 -13.71
CA TRP A 138 -20.00 16.50 -14.34
C TRP A 138 -18.93 16.79 -15.38
N GLU A 139 -17.78 16.13 -15.26
CA GLU A 139 -16.62 16.31 -16.15
C GLU A 139 -16.60 15.30 -17.31
N ILE A 140 -17.63 14.46 -17.47
CA ILE A 140 -17.72 13.53 -18.61
C ILE A 140 -17.75 14.33 -19.91
N GLY A 141 -16.68 14.21 -20.70
CA GLY A 141 -16.43 15.01 -21.91
C GLY A 141 -15.22 15.94 -21.80
N ASN A 142 -14.67 16.14 -20.59
CA ASN A 142 -13.44 16.86 -20.33
C ASN A 142 -12.39 15.93 -19.69
N GLU A 143 -11.63 15.24 -20.54
CA GLU A 143 -10.64 14.25 -20.10
C GLU A 143 -9.56 14.85 -19.18
N GLY A 144 -9.21 16.12 -19.37
CA GLY A 144 -8.24 16.82 -18.52
C GLY A 144 -8.71 16.97 -17.07
N GLU A 145 -9.99 17.29 -16.87
CA GLU A 145 -10.58 17.45 -15.53
C GLU A 145 -10.82 16.11 -14.85
N ILE A 146 -11.26 15.08 -15.60
CA ILE A 146 -11.39 13.71 -15.07
C ILE A 146 -10.04 13.23 -14.54
N LYS A 147 -8.98 13.41 -15.32
CA LYS A 147 -7.63 12.99 -14.92
C LYS A 147 -7.11 13.76 -13.71
N GLN A 148 -7.45 15.03 -13.57
CA GLN A 148 -7.08 15.81 -12.38
C GLN A 148 -7.81 15.34 -11.13
N LYS A 149 -9.11 15.04 -11.21
CA LYS A 149 -9.93 14.64 -10.06
C LYS A 149 -9.70 13.17 -9.64
N THR A 150 -9.42 12.29 -10.59
CA THR A 150 -9.37 10.83 -10.36
C THR A 150 -7.99 10.21 -10.55
N GLY A 151 -7.09 10.87 -11.28
CA GLY A 151 -5.85 10.28 -11.77
C GLY A 151 -6.01 9.39 -13.01
N LEU A 152 -7.24 9.11 -13.45
CA LEU A 152 -7.57 8.19 -14.54
C LEU A 152 -7.91 8.93 -15.84
N GLY A 153 -7.64 8.29 -16.97
CA GLY A 153 -8.19 8.71 -18.27
C GLY A 153 -9.68 8.36 -18.39
N LEU A 154 -10.39 9.03 -19.30
CA LEU A 154 -11.83 8.78 -19.52
C LEU A 154 -12.10 7.31 -19.89
N GLN A 155 -11.26 6.71 -20.73
CA GLN A 155 -11.42 5.31 -21.15
C GLN A 155 -11.28 4.32 -19.97
N GLU A 156 -10.37 4.60 -19.04
CA GLU A 156 -10.13 3.77 -17.85
C GLU A 156 -11.30 3.88 -16.87
N LEU A 157 -11.79 5.10 -16.65
CA LEU A 157 -12.99 5.36 -15.86
C LEU A 157 -14.21 4.61 -16.41
N LEU A 158 -14.42 4.65 -17.73
CA LEU A 158 -15.54 4.00 -18.39
C LEU A 158 -15.41 2.47 -18.46
N ALA A 159 -14.20 1.93 -18.24
CA ALA A 159 -13.96 0.49 -18.23
C ALA A 159 -14.39 -0.18 -16.91
N ASP A 160 -14.75 0.57 -15.87
CA ASP A 160 -15.22 0.06 -14.58
C ASP A 160 -16.70 0.41 -14.32
N PRO A 161 -17.66 -0.45 -14.75
CA PRO A 161 -19.08 -0.21 -14.54
C PRO A 161 -19.48 -0.04 -13.07
N GLN A 162 -18.68 -0.56 -12.12
CA GLN A 162 -18.98 -0.45 -10.70
C GLN A 162 -18.89 1.00 -10.20
N GLN A 163 -18.12 1.86 -10.90
CA GLN A 163 -17.97 3.29 -10.61
C GLN A 163 -19.14 4.13 -11.12
N PHE A 164 -20.01 3.58 -11.98
CA PHE A 164 -21.11 4.34 -12.59
C PHE A 164 -22.22 4.73 -11.63
N ASN A 165 -22.26 4.11 -10.45
CA ASN A 165 -23.14 4.60 -9.38
C ASN A 165 -22.49 5.80 -8.69
N SER A 166 -22.84 7.00 -9.18
CA SER A 166 -22.34 8.30 -8.73
C SER A 166 -22.62 8.65 -7.26
N TYR A 167 -23.37 7.82 -6.53
CA TYR A 167 -23.65 8.01 -5.10
C TYR A 167 -23.09 6.87 -4.24
N SER A 168 -22.49 5.85 -4.86
CA SER A 168 -21.92 4.72 -4.13
C SER A 168 -20.69 5.15 -3.33
N TYR A 169 -20.52 4.54 -2.16
CA TYR A 169 -19.34 4.71 -1.33
C TYR A 169 -18.47 3.45 -1.40
N ALA A 170 -17.15 3.61 -1.48
CA ALA A 170 -16.17 2.52 -1.40
C ALA A 170 -16.45 1.32 -2.35
N ARG A 171 -17.03 1.52 -3.53
CA ARG A 171 -17.46 0.45 -4.47
C ARG A 171 -18.42 -0.56 -3.82
N ASN A 172 -19.17 -0.13 -2.80
CA ASN A 172 -19.98 -0.98 -1.93
C ASN A 172 -19.17 -2.03 -1.12
N ASN A 173 -17.85 -1.85 -0.99
CA ASN A 173 -17.00 -2.65 -0.10
C ASN A 173 -16.21 -1.73 0.86
N PRO A 174 -16.88 -1.12 1.84
CA PRO A 174 -16.28 -0.17 2.78
C PRO A 174 -15.47 -0.83 3.90
N ILE A 175 -15.39 -2.16 3.92
CA ILE A 175 -14.53 -2.91 4.84
C ILE A 175 -13.10 -2.89 4.31
N THR A 176 -12.93 -3.01 2.99
CA THR A 176 -11.62 -3.04 2.34
C THR A 176 -11.21 -1.68 1.79
N TYR A 177 -12.17 -0.88 1.32
CA TYR A 177 -11.89 0.37 0.61
C TYR A 177 -12.39 1.59 1.37
N LYS A 178 -11.70 2.71 1.18
CA LYS A 178 -12.09 4.05 1.64
C LYS A 178 -12.06 5.03 0.47
N ASP A 179 -12.82 6.12 0.58
CA ASP A 179 -12.75 7.26 -0.34
C ASP A 179 -12.29 8.51 0.42
N PRO A 180 -10.98 8.77 0.50
CA PRO A 180 -10.44 9.92 1.24
C PRO A 180 -10.72 11.27 0.56
N THR A 181 -10.96 11.29 -0.75
CA THR A 181 -11.13 12.55 -1.50
C THR A 181 -12.59 12.92 -1.71
N GLY A 182 -13.48 11.94 -1.56
CA GLY A 182 -14.89 12.06 -1.90
C GLY A 182 -15.13 12.19 -3.40
N ASN A 183 -14.12 12.04 -4.24
CA ASN A 183 -14.28 11.80 -5.67
C ASN A 183 -13.91 10.33 -5.88
N LEU A 184 -14.73 9.59 -6.61
CA LEU A 184 -14.58 8.17 -6.97
C LEU A 184 -13.47 7.43 -6.22
N THR A 185 -13.90 6.50 -5.37
CA THR A 185 -13.07 5.67 -4.50
C THR A 185 -11.63 5.48 -5.00
N TRP A 186 -10.68 5.88 -4.16
CA TRP A 186 -9.26 5.58 -4.33
C TRP A 186 -8.99 4.06 -4.48
N GLY A 187 -9.96 3.21 -4.12
CA GLY A 187 -10.04 1.76 -4.39
C GLY A 187 -10.51 1.34 -5.79
N ALA A 188 -10.72 2.28 -6.73
CA ALA A 188 -10.85 1.97 -8.17
C ALA A 188 -9.61 1.22 -8.72
N LEU A 189 -8.50 1.25 -7.99
CA LEU A 189 -7.20 0.63 -8.35
C LEU A 189 -6.86 -0.67 -7.62
N LEU A 190 -7.78 -1.27 -6.87
CA LEU A 190 -7.52 -2.53 -6.16
C LEU A 190 -8.24 -3.75 -6.73
N ASN A 191 -8.98 -3.63 -7.85
CA ASN A 191 -9.63 -4.81 -8.45
C ASN A 191 -9.72 -4.84 -9.99
N HIS A 192 -8.90 -4.07 -10.71
CA HIS A 192 -8.57 -4.38 -12.11
C HIS A 192 -7.08 -4.12 -12.38
N PRO A 193 -6.46 -4.92 -13.25
CA PRO A 193 -5.01 -4.98 -13.38
C PRO A 193 -4.51 -3.67 -14.00
N ILE A 194 -3.33 -3.23 -13.55
CA ILE A 194 -2.53 -2.12 -14.11
C ILE A 194 -2.73 -0.76 -13.42
N GLY A 195 -1.89 -0.53 -12.40
CA GLY A 195 -1.01 0.65 -12.32
C GLY A 195 -1.60 2.03 -11.99
N SER A 196 -1.57 2.43 -10.72
CA SER A 196 -1.04 3.75 -10.32
C SER A 196 -0.89 3.85 -8.81
N ILE A 197 0.36 3.95 -8.35
CA ILE A 197 0.71 4.42 -7.01
C ILE A 197 1.12 5.87 -7.09
N GLN A 198 0.53 6.70 -6.23
CA GLN A 198 1.26 7.68 -5.44
C GLN A 198 0.36 8.22 -4.33
N SER A 199 0.95 8.55 -3.18
CA SER A 199 0.38 9.19 -1.98
C SER A 199 -0.48 8.35 -1.01
N ALA A 200 0.20 7.53 -0.19
CA ALA A 200 -0.05 7.46 1.25
C ALA A 200 1.32 7.26 1.92
N THR A 201 1.88 8.36 2.42
CA THR A 201 3.07 8.35 3.27
C THR A 201 2.76 7.50 4.50
N ASN A 202 3.73 6.68 4.93
CA ASN A 202 3.68 5.65 5.98
C ASN A 202 3.25 4.21 5.65
N TRP A 203 2.92 3.89 4.39
CA TRP A 203 3.04 2.52 3.83
C TRP A 203 4.05 2.45 2.67
N GLY A 204 5.06 3.31 2.74
CA GLY A 204 6.06 3.58 1.70
C GLY A 204 7.02 2.43 1.35
N LEU A 205 6.74 1.20 1.79
CA LEU A 205 7.44 -0.01 1.32
C LEU A 205 6.61 -0.86 0.35
N PHE A 206 5.29 -0.61 0.23
CA PHE A 206 4.42 -1.43 -0.62
C PHE A 206 4.02 -0.73 -1.92
N SER A 207 4.21 0.59 -2.02
CA SER A 207 3.68 1.36 -3.15
C SER A 207 4.65 1.48 -4.34
N LEU A 208 5.94 1.20 -4.18
CA LEU A 208 6.83 1.00 -5.34
C LEU A 208 6.59 -0.34 -6.06
N GLY A 209 5.75 -1.17 -5.46
CA GLY A 209 5.36 -2.45 -6.00
C GLY A 209 4.42 -2.36 -7.19
N GLY A 210 3.72 -1.29 -7.56
CA GLY A 210 2.59 -1.37 -8.52
C GLY A 210 2.85 -2.05 -9.86
N ASN A 211 3.95 -1.71 -10.52
CA ASN A 211 4.36 -2.36 -11.77
C ASN A 211 5.02 -3.73 -11.56
N ILE A 212 5.47 -3.98 -10.33
CA ILE A 212 6.10 -5.21 -9.85
C ILE A 212 5.05 -6.11 -9.11
N MET A 213 3.83 -5.63 -8.81
CA MET A 213 2.80 -6.26 -7.96
C MET A 213 1.71 -6.94 -8.77
N ASN A 214 1.62 -6.64 -10.07
CA ASN A 214 1.08 -7.58 -11.05
C ASN A 214 1.97 -8.84 -11.22
N LYS A 215 3.10 -8.88 -10.49
CA LYS A 215 4.19 -9.85 -10.60
C LYS A 215 4.60 -10.32 -9.18
N PRO A 216 3.75 -11.12 -8.51
CA PRO A 216 3.75 -11.33 -7.05
C PRO A 216 5.10 -11.70 -6.44
N PHE A 217 5.96 -12.38 -7.21
CA PHE A 217 7.32 -12.73 -6.84
C PHE A 217 8.27 -11.54 -6.74
N ALA A 218 8.36 -10.73 -7.78
CA ALA A 218 9.24 -9.57 -7.79
C ALA A 218 8.86 -8.59 -6.66
N ALA A 219 7.57 -8.47 -6.34
CA ALA A 219 7.09 -7.67 -5.23
C ALA A 219 7.43 -8.27 -3.85
N SER A 220 7.41 -9.59 -3.71
CA SER A 220 7.81 -10.26 -2.48
C SER A 220 9.32 -10.17 -2.25
N LEU A 221 10.11 -10.28 -3.31
CA LEU A 221 11.55 -10.18 -3.26
C LEU A 221 12.01 -8.75 -2.90
N LEU A 222 11.36 -7.76 -3.51
CA LEU A 222 11.58 -6.35 -3.15
C LEU A 222 11.24 -6.11 -1.68
N ARG A 223 10.13 -6.67 -1.18
CA ARG A 223 9.73 -6.58 0.24
C ARG A 223 10.72 -7.25 1.18
N HIS A 224 11.22 -8.44 0.83
CA HIS A 224 12.27 -9.14 1.59
C HIS A 224 13.55 -8.31 1.65
N SER A 225 13.98 -7.77 0.51
CA SER A 225 15.19 -6.95 0.38
C SER A 225 15.11 -5.60 1.09
N ALA A 226 13.89 -5.12 1.37
CA ALA A 226 13.62 -3.89 2.09
C ALA A 226 13.24 -4.12 3.57
N SER A 227 13.24 -5.38 4.03
CA SER A 227 12.95 -5.73 5.42
C SER A 227 14.10 -5.36 6.37
N LEU A 228 13.86 -5.40 7.68
CA LEU A 228 14.88 -5.15 8.70
C LEU A 228 15.96 -6.25 8.78
N ASN A 229 15.74 -7.39 8.13
CA ASN A 229 16.69 -8.51 8.08
C ASN A 229 16.82 -9.07 6.65
N PRO A 230 17.35 -8.28 5.70
CA PRO A 230 17.39 -8.65 4.29
C PRO A 230 18.41 -9.78 4.00
N SER A 231 19.31 -10.07 4.95
CA SER A 231 20.28 -11.16 4.88
C SER A 231 19.70 -12.55 5.20
N ALA A 232 18.47 -12.63 5.71
CA ALA A 232 17.82 -13.92 5.90
C ALA A 232 17.62 -14.61 4.54
N GLU A 233 17.91 -15.91 4.46
CA GLU A 233 17.69 -16.69 3.24
C GLU A 233 16.19 -16.77 2.94
N LEU A 234 15.80 -16.49 1.68
CA LEU A 234 14.42 -16.68 1.25
C LEU A 234 14.28 -18.13 0.79
N ASN A 235 13.76 -18.98 1.67
CA ASN A 235 13.51 -20.37 1.33
C ASN A 235 12.17 -20.49 0.58
N ILE A 236 12.18 -20.99 -0.67
CA ILE A 236 10.95 -21.27 -1.41
C ILE A 236 10.88 -22.78 -1.64
N ASP A 237 9.95 -23.44 -0.96
CA ASP A 237 9.71 -24.87 -1.06
C ASP A 237 8.28 -25.14 -1.54
N SER A 238 7.97 -26.39 -1.85
CA SER A 238 6.63 -26.80 -2.31
C SER A 238 5.51 -26.51 -1.31
N GLY A 239 5.84 -26.31 -0.03
CA GLY A 239 4.90 -25.95 1.04
C GLY A 239 4.55 -24.45 1.06
N ASN A 240 5.48 -23.58 0.66
CA ASN A 240 5.30 -22.13 0.67
C ASN A 240 5.21 -21.50 -0.75
N GLN A 241 5.37 -22.29 -1.81
CA GLN A 241 5.27 -21.87 -3.21
C GLN A 241 3.96 -21.12 -3.52
N LYS A 242 2.83 -21.51 -2.91
CA LYS A 242 1.53 -20.82 -3.08
C LYS A 242 1.54 -19.36 -2.62
N GLN A 243 2.45 -18.98 -1.72
CA GLN A 243 2.56 -17.63 -1.18
C GLN A 243 3.33 -16.68 -2.11
N TYR A 244 4.24 -17.21 -2.94
CA TYR A 244 5.16 -16.42 -3.78
C TYR A 244 4.81 -16.45 -5.27
N GLY A 245 3.67 -17.05 -5.62
CA GLY A 245 3.30 -17.37 -7.01
C GLY A 245 4.15 -18.52 -7.55
N ASN A 246 4.09 -18.80 -8.86
CA ASN A 246 4.78 -19.94 -9.45
C ASN A 246 6.18 -19.68 -10.13
N PRO A 247 7.12 -18.88 -9.58
CA PRO A 247 8.40 -18.57 -10.22
C PRO A 247 9.38 -19.73 -10.23
N VAL A 248 9.31 -20.63 -9.24
CA VAL A 248 10.10 -21.86 -9.26
C VAL A 248 9.74 -22.64 -10.52
N ASP A 249 8.44 -22.80 -10.81
CA ASP A 249 8.03 -23.43 -12.06
C ASP A 249 8.40 -22.59 -13.29
N GLN A 250 8.40 -21.25 -13.23
CA GLN A 250 8.86 -20.42 -14.36
C GLN A 250 10.36 -20.56 -14.63
N VAL A 251 11.20 -20.54 -13.59
CA VAL A 251 12.64 -20.83 -13.65
C VAL A 251 12.82 -22.23 -14.23
N MET A 252 12.12 -23.22 -13.67
CA MET A 252 12.12 -24.61 -14.12
C MET A 252 11.63 -24.79 -15.54
N GLN A 253 10.75 -23.90 -16.03
CA GLN A 253 10.25 -23.92 -17.39
C GLN A 253 11.22 -23.34 -18.40
N THR A 254 12.19 -22.51 -17.99
CA THR A 254 13.19 -21.95 -18.91
C THR A 254 14.05 -23.05 -19.53
N ASP A 255 14.31 -22.95 -20.84
CA ASP A 255 15.16 -23.91 -21.53
C ASP A 255 16.59 -23.90 -20.98
N GLN A 256 17.06 -22.73 -20.52
CA GLN A 256 18.35 -22.58 -19.86
C GLN A 256 18.46 -23.44 -18.58
N TYR A 257 17.45 -23.39 -17.70
CA TYR A 257 17.43 -24.21 -16.49
C TYR A 257 17.31 -25.70 -16.81
N LYS A 258 16.39 -26.07 -17.72
CA LYS A 258 16.22 -27.49 -18.14
C LYS A 258 17.50 -28.07 -18.71
N ASN A 259 18.20 -27.33 -19.58
CA ASN A 259 19.47 -27.75 -20.16
C ASN A 259 20.57 -27.86 -19.11
N TYR A 260 20.61 -26.94 -18.14
CA TYR A 260 21.58 -26.98 -17.04
C TYR A 260 21.36 -28.16 -16.08
N ILE A 261 20.11 -28.48 -15.73
CA ILE A 261 19.81 -29.66 -14.91
C ILE A 261 20.22 -30.95 -15.66
N LYS A 262 19.94 -31.01 -16.97
CA LYS A 262 20.35 -32.14 -17.82
C LYS A 262 21.87 -32.32 -17.86
N ASP A 263 22.64 -31.25 -18.04
CA ASP A 263 24.12 -31.28 -17.97
C ASP A 263 24.60 -31.71 -16.57
N THR A 264 23.97 -31.19 -15.52
CA THR A 264 24.35 -31.49 -14.14
C THR A 264 24.13 -32.97 -13.80
N ILE A 265 23.02 -33.58 -14.27
CA ILE A 265 22.77 -35.02 -14.13
C ILE A 265 23.82 -35.84 -14.90
N GLN A 266 24.11 -35.49 -16.16
CA GLN A 266 25.14 -36.18 -16.95
C GLN A 266 26.53 -36.10 -16.31
N ARG A 267 26.86 -34.95 -15.70
CA ARG A 267 28.12 -34.76 -14.98
C ARG A 267 28.16 -35.52 -13.65
N ALA A 268 27.03 -35.61 -12.94
CA ALA A 268 26.93 -36.44 -11.73
C ALA A 268 27.16 -37.92 -12.04
N GLU A 269 26.63 -38.42 -13.17
CA GLU A 269 26.92 -39.78 -13.66
C GLU A 269 28.40 -40.00 -13.98
N SER A 270 29.14 -38.93 -14.32
CA SER A 270 30.61 -38.95 -14.49
C SER A 270 31.42 -38.67 -13.21
N GLY A 271 30.77 -38.62 -12.04
CA GLY A 271 31.42 -38.43 -10.72
C GLY A 271 31.57 -36.98 -10.26
N LYS A 272 31.00 -35.99 -10.97
CA LYS A 272 31.07 -34.56 -10.61
C LYS A 272 29.74 -34.09 -10.01
N MET A 273 29.67 -34.03 -8.68
CA MET A 273 28.43 -33.81 -7.90
C MET A 273 28.03 -32.34 -7.68
N LYS A 274 28.79 -31.38 -8.25
CA LYS A 274 28.55 -29.94 -8.12
C LYS A 274 28.66 -29.26 -9.48
N ASN A 275 27.77 -28.30 -9.73
CA ASN A 275 27.81 -27.46 -10.92
C ASN A 275 27.37 -26.03 -10.61
N SER A 276 27.91 -25.05 -11.33
CA SER A 276 27.53 -23.64 -11.20
C SER A 276 27.46 -22.99 -12.57
N THR A 277 26.52 -22.08 -12.76
CA THR A 277 26.38 -21.32 -14.00
C THR A 277 25.75 -19.96 -13.72
N HIS A 278 25.98 -19.01 -14.64
CA HIS A 278 25.33 -17.71 -14.64
C HIS A 278 24.25 -17.67 -15.72
N PHE A 279 23.08 -17.14 -15.39
CA PHE A 279 21.98 -16.92 -16.32
C PHE A 279 21.61 -15.44 -16.36
N GLU A 280 21.52 -14.91 -17.56
CA GLU A 280 20.89 -13.63 -17.81
C GLU A 280 19.46 -13.87 -18.28
N PHE A 281 18.50 -13.21 -17.64
CA PHE A 281 17.11 -13.31 -18.03
C PHE A 281 16.80 -12.37 -19.19
N GLU A 282 15.82 -12.72 -20.01
CA GLU A 282 15.38 -11.87 -21.11
C GLU A 282 14.79 -10.57 -20.58
N ASN A 283 15.25 -9.48 -21.21
CA ASN A 283 14.92 -8.12 -20.88
C ASN A 283 13.45 -7.81 -21.25
N ARG A 284 12.51 -8.31 -20.44
CA ARG A 284 11.02 -8.09 -20.45
C ARG A 284 10.26 -9.10 -19.56
N SER A 285 10.88 -10.21 -19.14
CA SER A 285 10.21 -11.24 -18.32
C SER A 285 9.98 -10.78 -16.87
N ASP A 286 8.98 -11.33 -16.16
CA ASP A 286 8.82 -11.11 -14.70
C ASP A 286 10.10 -11.44 -13.94
N LEU A 287 10.68 -12.57 -14.29
CA LEU A 287 11.90 -13.09 -13.70
C LEU A 287 13.07 -12.12 -13.86
N TYR A 288 13.19 -11.40 -14.98
CA TYR A 288 14.21 -10.36 -15.19
C TYR A 288 14.12 -9.18 -14.22
N TYR A 289 12.90 -8.80 -13.80
CA TYR A 289 12.71 -7.69 -12.85
C TYR A 289 13.05 -8.10 -11.42
N ALA A 290 12.83 -9.37 -11.07
CA ALA A 290 13.19 -9.91 -9.76
C ALA A 290 14.67 -10.31 -9.70
N LEU A 291 15.16 -10.94 -10.75
CA LEU A 291 16.50 -11.48 -10.90
C LEU A 291 17.04 -11.01 -12.26
N HIS A 292 18.05 -10.15 -12.26
CA HIS A 292 18.61 -9.59 -13.50
C HIS A 292 19.72 -10.47 -14.07
N GLY A 293 20.50 -11.10 -13.20
CA GLY A 293 21.56 -12.04 -13.54
C GLY A 293 21.76 -13.02 -12.40
N ALA A 294 21.20 -14.23 -12.52
CA ALA A 294 21.25 -15.21 -11.44
C ALA A 294 22.42 -16.18 -11.61
N ASN A 295 23.20 -16.37 -10.55
CA ASN A 295 24.08 -17.51 -10.40
C ASN A 295 23.28 -18.68 -9.82
N ILE A 296 23.34 -19.83 -10.47
CA ILE A 296 22.72 -21.06 -9.96
C ILE A 296 23.83 -22.04 -9.59
N GLU A 297 23.86 -22.44 -8.33
CA GLU A 297 24.74 -23.47 -7.80
C GLU A 297 23.91 -24.69 -7.45
N SER A 298 24.23 -25.85 -8.01
CA SER A 298 23.51 -27.10 -7.73
C SER A 298 24.43 -28.15 -7.13
N GLN A 299 23.92 -28.79 -6.09
CA GLN A 299 24.50 -29.99 -5.51
C GLN A 299 23.53 -31.14 -5.72
N ILE A 300 24.03 -32.23 -6.30
CA ILE A 300 23.25 -33.44 -6.52
C ILE A 300 23.64 -34.49 -5.48
N THR A 301 22.65 -35.15 -4.90
CA THR A 301 22.81 -36.33 -4.04
C THR A 301 21.89 -37.45 -4.52
N GLN A 302 22.24 -38.69 -4.20
CA GLN A 302 21.39 -39.84 -4.50
C GLN A 302 20.75 -40.32 -3.20
N GLU A 303 19.43 -40.33 -3.14
CA GLU A 303 18.64 -40.77 -1.98
C GLU A 303 17.63 -41.81 -2.45
N ASN A 304 17.68 -43.02 -1.89
CA ASN A 304 16.71 -44.09 -2.18
C ASN A 304 16.50 -44.42 -3.69
N GLY A 305 17.54 -44.28 -4.50
CA GLY A 305 17.48 -44.53 -5.95
C GLY A 305 16.95 -43.36 -6.78
N GLU A 306 16.56 -42.26 -6.14
CA GLU A 306 16.18 -41.00 -6.80
C GLU A 306 17.34 -39.99 -6.72
N TRP A 307 17.45 -39.14 -7.74
CA TRP A 307 18.39 -38.02 -7.70
C TRP A 307 17.71 -36.82 -7.05
N VAL A 308 18.34 -36.30 -6.00
CA VAL A 308 17.90 -35.09 -5.32
C VAL A 308 18.82 -33.96 -5.77
N VAL A 309 18.23 -32.91 -6.37
CA VAL A 309 18.96 -31.73 -6.81
C VAL A 309 18.63 -30.58 -5.88
N ASN A 310 19.64 -30.07 -5.19
CA ASN A 310 19.54 -28.88 -4.36
C ASN A 310 20.23 -27.72 -5.09
N SER A 311 19.44 -26.80 -5.61
CA SER A 311 19.91 -25.62 -6.34
C SER A 311 19.74 -24.37 -5.48
N THR A 312 20.78 -23.56 -5.39
CA THR A 312 20.73 -22.20 -4.84
C THR A 312 20.85 -21.21 -5.98
N VAL A 313 19.78 -20.44 -6.21
CA VAL A 313 19.74 -19.33 -7.13
C VAL A 313 20.13 -18.07 -6.35
N SER A 314 21.13 -17.34 -6.82
CA SER A 314 21.57 -16.10 -6.20
C SER A 314 21.70 -14.97 -7.20
N ASP A 315 21.21 -13.79 -6.85
CA ASP A 315 21.39 -12.57 -7.62
C ASP A 315 21.71 -11.42 -6.67
N LYS A 316 22.37 -10.38 -7.19
CA LYS A 316 22.63 -9.15 -6.48
C LYS A 316 21.67 -8.08 -6.99
N TYR A 317 20.64 -7.80 -6.19
CA TYR A 317 19.66 -6.79 -6.58
C TYR A 317 20.30 -5.40 -6.57
N ASP A 318 20.35 -4.75 -7.74
CA ASP A 318 20.88 -3.39 -7.90
C ASP A 318 19.75 -2.38 -7.94
N PHE A 319 19.55 -1.67 -6.82
CA PHE A 319 18.51 -0.67 -6.69
C PHE A 319 18.72 0.57 -7.58
N ASN A 320 19.89 0.72 -8.20
CA ASN A 320 20.21 1.85 -9.08
C ASN A 320 19.97 1.54 -10.56
N LYS A 321 19.63 0.30 -10.93
CA LYS A 321 19.48 -0.11 -12.32
C LYS A 321 18.18 0.45 -12.94
N PRO A 322 18.22 1.09 -14.12
CA PRO A 322 17.03 1.68 -14.75
C PRO A 322 16.04 0.62 -15.24
N ASN A 323 14.74 0.87 -15.07
CA ASN A 323 13.66 0.00 -15.55
C ASN A 323 13.45 0.18 -17.08
N PRO A 324 13.65 -0.88 -17.90
CA PRO A 324 13.57 -0.81 -19.36
C PRO A 324 12.15 -0.64 -19.92
N GLN A 325 11.08 -0.72 -19.11
CA GLN A 325 9.70 -0.45 -19.55
C GLN A 325 9.23 1.00 -19.33
N THR A 326 10.06 1.87 -18.77
CA THR A 326 9.76 3.31 -18.77
C THR A 326 10.25 3.92 -20.09
N GLU A 327 9.39 3.93 -21.11
CA GLU A 327 9.61 4.83 -22.24
C GLU A 327 9.87 6.24 -21.66
N LYS A 328 11.06 6.78 -21.94
CA LYS A 328 11.64 8.04 -21.43
C LYS A 328 12.54 7.98 -20.18
N GLY A 329 13.24 6.88 -19.92
CA GLY A 329 14.45 6.91 -19.09
C GLY A 329 14.26 7.44 -17.66
N ARG A 330 13.04 7.34 -17.13
CA ARG A 330 12.75 7.65 -15.73
C ARG A 330 13.10 6.43 -14.89
N VAL A 331 14.31 6.43 -14.34
CA VAL A 331 14.64 5.60 -13.19
C VAL A 331 13.51 5.77 -12.17
N ILE A 332 12.88 4.68 -11.74
CA ILE A 332 12.03 4.70 -10.55
C ILE A 332 12.98 4.95 -9.38
N LYS A 333 13.32 6.21 -9.15
CA LYS A 333 14.00 6.62 -7.93
C LYS A 333 12.97 6.48 -6.81
N ILE A 334 13.26 5.60 -5.87
CA ILE A 334 12.62 5.60 -4.56
C ILE A 334 12.64 7.07 -4.08
N PRO A 335 11.49 7.67 -3.70
CA PRO A 335 11.43 9.08 -3.35
C PRO A 335 12.57 9.46 -2.39
N ALA A 336 13.35 10.48 -2.80
CA ALA A 336 14.66 10.79 -2.25
C ALA A 336 14.68 11.07 -0.74
N SER A 337 13.54 11.35 -0.10
CA SER A 337 13.48 11.66 1.33
C SER A 337 13.50 10.43 2.24
N ASN A 338 12.99 9.28 1.78
CA ASN A 338 12.89 8.06 2.60
C ASN A 338 13.90 6.99 2.20
N ALA A 339 14.25 6.91 0.90
CA ALA A 339 15.37 6.10 0.41
C ALA A 339 16.68 6.52 1.07
N TYR A 340 16.91 7.84 1.17
CA TYR A 340 18.09 8.42 1.80
C TYR A 340 18.17 8.09 3.30
N LYS A 341 17.04 8.09 4.02
CA LYS A 341 16.98 7.71 5.46
C LYS A 341 17.20 6.21 5.70
N ALA A 342 16.81 5.35 4.76
CA ALA A 342 17.05 3.91 4.83
C ALA A 342 18.47 3.54 4.34
N GLN A 343 19.00 4.25 3.33
CA GLN A 343 20.41 4.17 2.91
C GLN A 343 21.35 4.68 3.99
N SER A 344 21.04 5.79 4.66
CA SER A 344 21.85 6.33 5.76
C SER A 344 21.87 5.41 7.00
N LYS A 345 20.90 4.50 7.10
CA LYS A 345 20.83 3.44 8.13
C LYS A 345 21.41 2.10 7.65
N GLY A 346 21.89 2.00 6.41
CA GLY A 346 22.44 0.77 5.84
C GLY A 346 21.40 -0.33 5.54
N ILE A 347 20.13 0.05 5.36
CA ILE A 347 18.98 -0.87 5.13
C ILE A 347 18.69 -1.08 3.64
N LEU A 348 19.06 -0.12 2.77
CA LEU A 348 18.90 -0.19 1.31
C LEU A 348 20.26 -0.05 0.61
N SER A 349 21.05 -1.13 0.61
CA SER A 349 22.26 -1.30 -0.23
C SER A 349 22.06 -2.45 -1.22
N ASN A 350 22.98 -2.70 -2.15
CA ASN A 350 22.84 -3.86 -3.03
C ASN A 350 23.00 -5.15 -2.20
N TYR A 351 21.95 -5.98 -2.14
CA TYR A 351 21.95 -7.21 -1.35
C TYR A 351 21.90 -8.45 -2.24
N ASN A 352 22.48 -9.52 -1.71
CA ASN A 352 22.39 -10.84 -2.31
C ASN A 352 21.05 -11.46 -1.94
N VAL A 353 20.25 -11.75 -2.96
CA VAL A 353 19.10 -12.61 -2.89
C VAL A 353 19.59 -14.05 -2.99
N LYS A 354 19.13 -14.93 -2.10
CA LYS A 354 19.36 -16.37 -2.19
C LYS A 354 18.03 -17.11 -2.13
N ILE A 355 17.80 -17.96 -3.11
CA ILE A 355 16.60 -18.80 -3.23
C ILE A 355 17.08 -20.25 -3.30
N LYS A 356 16.63 -21.08 -2.37
CA LYS A 356 16.86 -22.53 -2.41
C LYS A 356 15.71 -23.20 -3.14
N ILE A 357 16.05 -24.10 -4.04
CA ILE A 357 15.13 -24.95 -4.80
C ILE A 357 15.60 -26.39 -4.57
N SER A 358 14.69 -27.24 -4.09
CA SER A 358 14.94 -28.67 -3.93
C SER A 358 13.97 -29.43 -4.81
N ASP A 359 14.50 -30.28 -5.68
CA ASP A 359 13.69 -31.09 -6.60
C ASP A 359 14.12 -32.56 -6.54
N ARG A 360 13.16 -33.46 -6.72
CA ARG A 360 13.36 -34.91 -6.77
C ARG A 360 13.08 -35.40 -8.17
N ILE A 361 14.13 -35.82 -8.86
CA ILE A 361 14.03 -36.28 -10.24
C ILE A 361 14.17 -37.80 -10.23
N LYS A 362 13.12 -38.48 -10.69
CA LYS A 362 13.17 -39.90 -11.02
C LYS A 362 13.92 -40.06 -12.35
N LYS A 363 14.88 -40.98 -12.35
CA LYS A 363 15.64 -41.35 -13.55
C LYS A 363 14.74 -41.96 -14.62
#